data_AF-A0A431JHL0-F1
#
_entry.id   AF-A0A431JHL0-F1
#
_cell.length_a   1.000
_cell.length_b   1.000
_cell.length_c   1.000
_cell.angle_alpha   90.00
_cell.angle_beta   90.00
_cell.angle_gamma   90.00
#
_symmetry.space_group_name_H-M   'P 1'
#
loop_
_entity.id
_entity.type
_entity.pdbx_description
1 polymer ?
#
loop_
_entity_poly.entity_id
_entity_poly.type
_entity_poly.pdbx_seq_one_letter_code
_entity_poly.pdbx_strand_id
1 'polypeptide(L)'
;MNPLHHEWLALQAQHERYEALALGVKMSAFAAAVLVTDNTLAVSLLALLWQQEAVLKTFQGRLGKRLLVIEAGLHTGDAVPAMQLHSAWQARRPRGAALLREYLASACRPTVALPYPLLMVLAVLF
;
A
#
# COMPACT_ATOMS: atom_id res chain seq x y z
N MET A 1 21.31 -22.13 2.95
CA MET A 1 19.88 -21.82 2.71
C MET A 1 19.75 -21.11 1.37
N ASN A 2 18.70 -21.40 0.59
CA ASN A 2 18.50 -20.79 -0.73
C ASN A 2 18.27 -19.27 -0.57
N PRO A 3 19.06 -18.39 -1.24
CA PRO A 3 18.93 -16.94 -1.09
C PRO A 3 17.54 -16.42 -1.49
N LEU A 4 16.86 -17.07 -2.44
CA LEU A 4 15.47 -16.76 -2.79
C LEU A 4 14.49 -17.06 -1.66
N HIS A 5 14.72 -18.14 -0.91
CA HIS A 5 13.87 -18.49 0.24
C HIS A 5 14.00 -17.47 1.37
N HIS A 6 15.23 -17.00 1.64
CA HIS A 6 15.46 -15.89 2.59
C HIS A 6 14.78 -14.60 2.14
N GLU A 7 14.91 -14.27 0.86
CA GLU A 7 14.22 -13.10 0.29
C GLU A 7 12.71 -13.23 0.46
N TRP A 8 12.12 -14.38 0.13
CA TRP A 8 10.69 -14.63 0.27
C TRP A 8 10.20 -14.43 1.70
N LEU A 9 10.86 -15.03 2.70
CA LEU A 9 10.48 -14.87 4.11
C LEU A 9 10.52 -13.41 4.57
N ALA A 10 11.57 -12.68 4.19
CA ALA A 10 11.71 -11.26 4.53
C ALA A 10 10.62 -10.41 3.87
N LEU A 11 10.35 -10.63 2.58
CA LEU A 11 9.34 -9.87 1.84
C LEU A 11 7.92 -10.21 2.29
N GLN A 12 7.61 -11.46 2.60
CA GLN A 12 6.30 -11.89 3.08
C GLN A 12 5.97 -11.24 4.42
N ALA A 13 6.91 -11.28 5.37
CA ALA A 13 6.73 -10.62 6.66
C ALA A 13 6.51 -9.10 6.51
N GLN A 14 7.23 -8.45 5.58
CA GLN A 14 7.03 -7.03 5.30
C GLN A 14 5.69 -6.75 4.61
N HIS A 15 5.25 -7.62 3.70
CA HIS A 15 3.97 -7.51 3.01
C HIS A 15 2.80 -7.51 4.00
N GLU A 16 2.79 -8.46 4.94
CA GLU A 16 1.80 -8.51 6.02
C GLU A 16 1.88 -7.30 6.96
N ARG A 17 3.10 -6.83 7.25
CA ARG A 17 3.28 -5.61 8.06
C ARG A 17 2.65 -4.38 7.42
N TYR A 18 2.74 -4.23 6.09
CA TYR A 18 2.06 -3.12 5.40
C TYR A 18 0.53 -3.25 5.48
N GLU A 19 -0.03 -4.45 5.52
CA GLU A 19 -1.47 -4.66 5.74
C GLU A 19 -1.88 -4.16 7.14
N ALA A 20 -1.13 -4.56 8.17
CA ALA A 20 -1.38 -4.14 9.54
C ALA A 20 -1.27 -2.60 9.71
N LEU A 21 -0.27 -1.98 9.09
CA LEU A 21 -0.13 -0.51 9.08
C LEU A 21 -1.29 0.17 8.34
N ALA A 22 -1.74 -0.38 7.21
CA ALA A 22 -2.89 0.15 6.48
C ALA A 22 -4.19 0.06 7.31
N LEU A 23 -4.39 -1.04 8.04
CA LEU A 23 -5.48 -1.16 9.00
C LEU A 23 -5.38 -0.11 10.11
N GLY A 24 -4.18 0.13 10.64
CA GLY A 24 -3.92 1.18 11.63
C GLY A 24 -4.35 2.57 11.14
N VAL A 25 -3.96 2.94 9.91
CA VAL A 25 -4.39 4.20 9.28
C VAL A 25 -5.92 4.27 9.16
N LYS A 26 -6.57 3.17 8.80
CA LYS A 26 -8.04 3.09 8.70
C LYS A 26 -8.71 3.32 10.05
N MET A 27 -8.19 2.72 11.12
CA MET A 27 -8.71 2.96 12.47
C MET A 27 -8.50 4.40 12.92
N SER A 28 -7.36 5.01 12.59
CA SER A 28 -7.14 6.45 12.82
C SER A 28 -8.13 7.33 12.06
N ALA A 29 -8.53 6.94 10.84
CA ALA A 29 -9.53 7.66 10.07
C ALA A 29 -10.92 7.60 10.74
N PHE A 30 -11.33 6.43 11.22
CA PHE A 30 -12.55 6.31 12.02
C PHE A 30 -12.50 7.15 13.30
N ALA A 31 -11.38 7.15 14.02
CA ALA A 31 -11.21 7.97 15.20
C ALA A 31 -11.29 9.47 14.87
N ALA A 32 -10.63 9.92 13.79
CA ALA A 32 -10.68 11.30 13.36
C ALA A 32 -12.10 11.74 12.99
N ALA A 33 -12.87 10.90 12.31
CA ALA A 33 -14.25 11.20 11.94
C ALA A 33 -15.20 11.37 13.15
N VAL A 34 -14.88 10.77 14.29
CA VAL A 34 -15.71 10.84 15.51
C VAL A 34 -15.21 11.94 16.48
N LEU A 35 -13.90 12.11 16.59
CA LEU A 35 -13.30 12.98 17.61
C LEU A 35 -13.05 14.41 17.14
N VAL A 36 -12.96 14.64 15.84
CA VAL A 36 -12.71 15.97 15.27
C VAL A 36 -14.05 16.63 14.96
N THR A 37 -14.38 17.69 15.69
CA THR A 37 -15.66 18.40 15.56
C THR A 37 -15.65 19.48 14.47
N ASP A 38 -14.48 19.93 14.03
CA ASP A 38 -14.37 20.86 12.91
C ASP A 38 -14.40 20.08 11.59
N ASN A 39 -15.48 20.28 10.82
CA ASN A 39 -15.73 19.52 9.59
C ASN A 39 -14.62 19.72 8.55
N THR A 40 -14.06 20.93 8.46
CA THR A 40 -12.98 21.24 7.50
C THR A 40 -11.70 20.48 7.86
N LEU A 41 -11.34 20.46 9.14
CA LEU A 41 -10.21 19.72 9.66
C LEU A 41 -10.44 18.21 9.53
N ALA A 42 -11.63 17.72 9.85
CA ALA A 42 -11.99 16.30 9.75
C ALA A 42 -11.82 15.79 8.30
N VAL A 43 -12.41 16.49 7.31
CA VAL A 43 -12.28 16.12 5.89
C VAL A 43 -10.82 16.20 5.44
N SER A 44 -10.08 17.22 5.87
CA SER A 44 -8.66 17.37 5.53
C SER A 44 -7.81 16.22 6.07
N LEU A 45 -8.03 15.82 7.33
CA LEU A 45 -7.35 14.69 7.95
C LEU A 45 -7.71 13.37 7.27
N LEU A 46 -8.99 13.15 6.97
CA LEU A 46 -9.45 11.97 6.23
C LEU A 46 -8.78 11.88 4.85
N ALA A 47 -8.63 13.00 4.14
CA ALA A 47 -7.95 13.03 2.85
C ALA A 47 -6.45 12.68 2.97
N LEU A 48 -5.77 13.19 4.00
CA LEU A 48 -4.37 12.85 4.27
C LEU A 48 -4.19 11.38 4.64
N LEU A 49 -5.06 10.84 5.51
CA LEU A 49 -5.04 9.42 5.90
C LEU A 49 -5.32 8.51 4.69
N TRP A 50 -6.25 8.90 3.81
CA TRP A 50 -6.51 8.18 2.57
C TRP A 50 -5.27 8.10 1.67
N GLN A 51 -4.57 9.23 1.51
CA GLN A 51 -3.31 9.26 0.76
C GLN A 51 -2.22 8.39 1.41
N GLN A 52 -2.12 8.39 2.73
CA GLN A 52 -1.17 7.55 3.46
C GLN A 52 -1.46 6.06 3.24
N GLU A 53 -2.72 5.62 3.33
CA GLU A 53 -3.09 4.23 3.03
C GLU A 53 -2.74 3.87 1.58
N ALA A 54 -3.02 4.76 0.62
CA ALA A 54 -2.68 4.54 -0.79
C ALA A 54 -1.16 4.34 -1.00
N VAL A 55 -0.33 5.09 -0.28
CA VAL A 55 1.14 4.96 -0.30
C VAL A 55 1.57 3.60 0.28
N LEU A 56 1.03 3.20 1.43
CA LEU A 56 1.32 1.89 2.05
C LEU A 56 0.95 0.74 1.10
N LYS A 57 -0.24 0.79 0.50
CA LYS A 57 -0.72 -0.22 -0.46
C LYS A 57 0.05 -0.24 -1.77
N THR A 58 0.67 0.89 -2.16
CA THR A 58 1.58 0.94 -3.30
C THR A 58 2.86 0.16 -2.99
N PHE A 59 3.47 0.38 -1.83
CA PHE A 59 4.65 -0.37 -1.40
C PHE A 59 4.35 -1.86 -1.21
N GLN A 60 3.24 -2.19 -0.54
CA GLN A 60 2.77 -3.58 -0.40
C GLN A 60 2.62 -4.27 -1.75
N GLY A 61 2.01 -3.58 -2.73
CA GLY A 61 1.85 -4.09 -4.09
C GLY A 61 3.18 -4.36 -4.81
N ARG A 62 4.22 -3.56 -4.55
CA ARG A 62 5.58 -3.81 -5.09
C ARG A 62 6.20 -5.07 -4.49
N LEU A 63 6.03 -5.30 -3.18
CA LEU A 63 6.46 -6.53 -2.54
C LEU A 63 5.72 -7.75 -3.10
N GLY A 64 4.39 -7.65 -3.25
CA GLY A 64 3.56 -8.73 -3.81
C GLY A 64 3.99 -9.14 -5.21
N LYS A 65 4.30 -8.18 -6.10
CA LYS A 65 4.83 -8.48 -7.44
C LYS A 65 6.16 -9.24 -7.38
N ARG A 66 7.05 -8.91 -6.45
CA ARG A 66 8.33 -9.59 -6.29
C ARG A 66 8.17 -10.98 -5.68
N LEU A 67 7.26 -11.14 -4.70
CA LEU A 67 6.92 -12.43 -4.10
C LEU A 67 6.47 -13.45 -5.16
N LEU A 68 5.55 -13.05 -6.05
CA LEU A 68 5.09 -13.91 -7.15
C LEU A 68 6.23 -14.35 -8.09
N VAL A 69 7.19 -13.47 -8.36
CA VAL A 69 8.38 -13.81 -9.18
C VAL A 69 9.28 -14.82 -8.47
N ILE A 70 9.47 -14.67 -7.15
CA ILE A 70 10.26 -15.60 -6.34
C ILE A 70 9.57 -16.96 -6.26
N GLU A 71 8.26 -17.00 -6.03
CA GLU A 71 7.47 -18.23 -5.98
C GLU A 71 7.54 -19.01 -7.28
N ALA A 72 7.41 -18.32 -8.43
CA ALA A 72 7.58 -18.94 -9.73
C ALA A 72 8.99 -19.54 -9.91
N GLY A 73 10.05 -18.82 -9.51
CA GLY A 73 11.43 -19.32 -9.59
C GLY A 73 11.70 -20.51 -8.66
N LEU A 74 11.15 -20.47 -7.44
CA LEU A 74 11.25 -21.58 -6.49
C LEU A 74 10.50 -22.84 -6.98
N HIS A 75 9.35 -22.65 -7.64
CA HIS A 75 8.54 -23.75 -8.17
C HIS A 75 9.18 -24.40 -9.42
N THR A 76 9.71 -23.60 -10.34
CA THR A 76 10.29 -24.08 -11.61
C THR A 76 11.75 -24.51 -11.48
N GLY A 77 12.45 -24.07 -10.43
CA GLY A 77 13.90 -24.23 -10.31
C GLY A 77 14.69 -23.26 -11.20
N ASP A 78 14.01 -22.30 -11.84
CA ASP A 78 14.65 -21.30 -12.69
C ASP A 78 15.65 -20.45 -11.89
N ALA A 79 16.73 -20.05 -12.57
CA ALA A 79 17.76 -19.18 -12.02
C ALA A 79 17.27 -17.71 -11.92
N VAL A 80 16.31 -17.47 -11.03
CA VAL A 80 15.88 -16.12 -10.67
C VAL A 80 16.93 -15.50 -9.74
N PRO A 81 17.51 -14.34 -10.09
CA PRO A 81 18.46 -13.66 -9.20
C PRO A 81 17.75 -13.19 -7.93
N ALA A 82 18.33 -13.50 -6.78
CA ALA A 82 17.83 -13.06 -5.47
C ALA A 82 18.19 -11.58 -5.20
N MET A 83 17.50 -10.98 -4.25
CA MET A 83 17.70 -9.62 -3.72
C MET A 83 17.56 -8.51 -4.77
N GLN A 84 16.63 -8.69 -5.72
CA GLN A 84 16.42 -7.74 -6.84
C GLN A 84 15.22 -6.81 -6.66
N LEU A 85 14.68 -6.66 -5.44
CA LEU A 85 13.52 -5.80 -5.20
C LEU A 85 13.73 -4.36 -5.72
N HIS A 86 14.84 -3.73 -5.34
CA HIS A 86 15.11 -2.33 -5.65
C HIS A 86 15.65 -2.14 -7.06
N SER A 87 16.58 -2.99 -7.51
CA SER A 87 17.16 -2.94 -8.86
C SER A 87 16.09 -3.17 -9.92
N ALA A 88 15.24 -4.19 -9.75
CA ALA A 88 14.15 -4.48 -10.69
C ALA A 88 13.11 -3.35 -10.72
N TRP A 89 12.81 -2.74 -9.56
CA TRP A 89 11.93 -1.58 -9.53
C TRP A 89 12.57 -0.36 -10.20
N GLN A 90 13.83 -0.05 -9.92
CA GLN A 90 14.54 1.10 -10.50
C GLN A 90 14.59 1.02 -12.03
N ALA A 91 14.84 -0.18 -12.58
CA ALA A 91 14.85 -0.41 -14.03
C ALA A 91 13.48 -0.19 -14.70
N ARG A 92 12.38 -0.39 -13.96
CA ARG A 92 11.00 -0.29 -14.47
C ARG A 92 10.23 0.89 -13.90
N ARG A 93 10.88 1.76 -13.13
CA ARG A 93 10.22 2.80 -12.34
C ARG A 93 9.53 3.79 -13.27
N PRO A 94 8.20 3.99 -13.14
CA PRO A 94 7.52 5.04 -13.87
C PRO A 94 8.05 6.42 -13.43
N ARG A 95 8.21 7.33 -14.38
CA ARG A 95 8.73 8.70 -14.14
C ARG A 95 7.60 9.73 -14.23
N GLY A 96 7.76 10.85 -13.52
CA GLY A 96 6.85 11.99 -13.56
C GLY A 96 5.38 11.61 -13.33
N ALA A 97 4.50 11.99 -14.26
CA ALA A 97 3.06 11.76 -14.18
C ALA A 97 2.65 10.27 -14.07
N ALA A 98 3.44 9.34 -14.62
CA ALA A 98 3.16 7.91 -14.52
C ALA A 98 3.32 7.40 -13.08
N LEU A 99 4.23 8.00 -12.30
CA LEU A 99 4.41 7.67 -10.89
C LEU A 99 3.23 8.19 -10.06
N LEU A 100 2.78 9.42 -10.32
CA LEU A 100 1.58 9.98 -9.69
C LEU A 100 0.36 9.11 -9.97
N ARG A 101 0.22 8.62 -11.21
CA ARG A 101 -0.85 7.70 -11.59
C ARG A 101 -0.82 6.39 -10.79
N GLU A 102 0.35 5.85 -10.45
CA GLU A 102 0.47 4.65 -9.62
C GLU A 102 -0.15 4.88 -8.23
N TYR A 103 0.17 6.02 -7.60
CA TYR A 103 -0.38 6.39 -6.30
C TYR A 103 -1.88 6.66 -6.35
N LEU A 104 -2.36 7.40 -7.37
CA LEU A 104 -3.79 7.65 -7.55
C LEU A 104 -4.57 6.36 -7.81
N ALA A 105 -4.05 5.47 -8.66
CA ALA A 105 -4.67 4.17 -8.91
C ALA A 105 -4.72 3.31 -7.64
N SER A 106 -3.70 3.39 -6.77
CA SER A 106 -3.72 2.74 -5.46
C SER A 106 -4.81 3.32 -4.56
N ALA A 107 -4.96 4.65 -4.52
CA ALA A 107 -5.99 5.33 -3.75
C ALA A 107 -7.41 4.95 -4.19
N CYS A 108 -7.62 4.76 -5.50
CA CYS A 108 -8.91 4.38 -6.08
C CYS A 108 -9.25 2.88 -5.96
N ARG A 109 -8.36 2.04 -5.44
CA ARG A 109 -8.68 0.61 -5.23
C ARG A 109 -9.86 0.51 -4.26
N PRO A 110 -10.88 -0.33 -4.53
CA PRO A 110 -12.05 -0.43 -3.65
C PRO A 110 -11.68 -0.73 -2.19
N THR A 111 -10.65 -1.55 -1.96
CA THR A 111 -10.16 -1.90 -0.61
C THR A 111 -9.53 -0.73 0.16
N VAL A 112 -9.15 0.34 -0.54
CA VAL A 112 -8.58 1.58 0.01
C VAL A 112 -9.64 2.68 0.02
N ALA A 113 -10.31 2.91 -1.10
CA ALA A 113 -11.22 4.03 -1.30
C ALA A 113 -12.49 3.93 -0.45
N LEU A 114 -13.12 2.75 -0.37
CA LEU A 114 -14.49 2.60 0.12
C LEU A 114 -14.81 3.34 1.45
N PRO A 115 -13.97 3.29 2.50
CA PRO A 115 -14.30 3.97 3.75
C PRO A 115 -14.19 5.51 3.68
N TYR A 116 -13.27 6.09 2.90
CA TYR A 116 -12.95 7.52 3.05
C TYR A 116 -14.02 8.48 2.53
N PRO A 117 -14.57 8.34 1.30
CA PRO A 117 -15.66 9.19 0.83
C PRO A 117 -16.90 9.08 1.73
N LEU A 118 -17.19 7.88 2.25
CA LEU A 118 -18.29 7.70 3.18
C LEU A 118 -18.06 8.46 4.49
N LEU A 119 -16.86 8.33 5.08
CA LEU A 119 -16.50 9.08 6.29
C LEU A 119 -16.51 10.59 6.06
N MET A 120 -16.04 11.07 4.90
CA MET A 120 -16.06 12.48 4.54
C MET A 120 -17.49 13.02 4.41
N VAL A 121 -18.39 12.25 3.80
CA VAL A 121 -19.82 12.62 3.70
C VAL A 121 -20.43 12.69 5.10
N LEU A 122 -20.17 11.70 5.96
CA LEU A 122 -20.68 11.70 7.32
C LEU A 122 -20.17 12.90 8.13
N ALA A 123 -18.87 13.21 8.05
CA ALA A 123 -18.26 14.34 8.75
C ALA A 123 -18.74 15.73 8.27
N VAL A 124 -19.40 15.82 7.12
CA VAL A 124 -19.99 17.08 6.62
C VAL A 124 -21.47 17.19 6.99
N LEU A 125 -22.18 16.06 7.06
CA LEU A 125 -23.62 16.02 7.33
C LEU A 125 -23.97 16.07 8.82
N PHE A 126 -23.08 15.63 9.69
CA PHE A 126 -23.25 15.55 11.14
C PHE A 126 -22.12 16.32 11.83
#